data_AF-A0A0Q5ESF4-F1
#
_entry.id   AF-A0A0Q5ESF4-F1
#
_cell.length_a   1.000
_cell.length_b   1.000
_cell.length_c   1.000
_cell.angle_alpha   90.00
_cell.angle_beta   90.00
_cell.angle_gamma   90.00
#
_symmetry.space_group_name_H-M   'P 1'
#
loop_
_entity.id
_entity.type
_entity.pdbx_description
1 polymer ?
#
loop_
_entity_poly.entity_id
_entity_poly.type
_entity_poly.pdbx_seq_one_letter_code
_entity_poly.pdbx_strand_id
1 'polypeptide(L)' 'MSIVIPAPPSLEDALLRVSDLLRCAAATAYESGESLCGSRRDLAFSTLYLIDMAKSVLDDSLQRLEATELQPN' A
#
# COMPACT_ATOMS: atom_id res chain seq x y z
N MET A 1 11.08 -15.55 -32.51
CA MET A 1 11.15 -14.80 -31.24
C MET A 1 9.88 -15.07 -30.48
N SER A 2 9.93 -15.95 -29.49
CA SER A 2 8.78 -16.22 -28.62
C SER A 2 8.66 -15.05 -27.65
N ILE A 3 7.53 -14.35 -27.67
CA ILE A 3 7.19 -13.38 -26.64
C ILE A 3 7.05 -14.17 -25.34
N VAL A 4 8.00 -13.98 -24.42
CA VAL A 4 7.89 -14.46 -23.05
C VAL A 4 6.93 -13.50 -22.37
N ILE A 5 5.67 -13.92 -22.22
CA ILE A 5 4.72 -13.20 -21.37
C ILE A 5 5.07 -13.62 -19.95
N PRO A 6 5.56 -12.70 -19.08
CA PRO A 6 5.79 -13.05 -17.69
C PRO A 6 4.47 -13.49 -17.06
N ALA A 7 4.52 -14.54 -16.25
CA ALA A 7 3.36 -14.99 -15.49
C ALA A 7 2.79 -13.80 -14.68
N PRO A 8 1.46 -13.75 -14.49
CA PRO A 8 0.87 -12.72 -13.64
C PRO A 8 1.55 -12.76 -12.26
N PRO A 9 1.84 -11.59 -11.65
CA PRO A 9 2.49 -11.53 -10.35
C PRO A 9 1.69 -12.32 -9.32
N SER A 10 2.40 -12.93 -8.37
CA SER A 10 1.72 -13.57 -7.25
C SER A 10 0.86 -12.55 -6.49
N LEU A 11 -0.14 -13.03 -5.74
CA LEU A 11 -0.92 -12.14 -4.89
C LEU A 11 -0.01 -11.38 -3.91
N GLU A 12 0.99 -12.05 -3.35
CA GLU A 12 2.00 -11.45 -2.47
C GLU A 12 2.79 -10.33 -3.18
N ASP A 13 3.31 -10.58 -4.37
CA ASP A 13 4.02 -9.56 -5.17
C ASP A 13 3.12 -8.35 -5.49
N ALA A 14 1.84 -8.60 -5.77
CA ALA A 14 0.86 -7.54 -6.02
C ALA A 14 0.61 -6.71 -4.75
N LEU A 15 0.47 -7.35 -3.58
CA LEU A 15 0.29 -6.67 -2.30
C LEU A 15 1.53 -5.88 -1.89
N LEU A 16 2.74 -6.40 -2.09
CA LEU A 16 3.99 -5.67 -1.88
C LEU A 16 4.08 -4.42 -2.76
N ARG A 17 3.70 -4.54 -4.05
CA ARG A 17 3.61 -3.38 -4.95
C ARG A 17 2.59 -2.34 -4.45
N VAL A 18 1.45 -2.77 -3.91
CA VAL A 18 0.48 -1.86 -3.30
C VAL A 18 1.09 -1.15 -2.08
N SER A 19 1.91 -1.84 -1.27
CA SER A 19 2.61 -1.22 -0.14
C SER A 19 3.52 -0.06 -0.58
N ASP A 20 4.30 -0.26 -1.65
CA ASP A 20 5.13 0.78 -2.24
C ASP A 20 4.30 1.97 -2.73
N LEU A 21 3.17 1.71 -3.40
CA LEU A 21 2.26 2.75 -3.86
C LEU A 21 1.67 3.54 -2.69
N LEU A 22 1.27 2.87 -1.61
CA LEU A 22 0.76 3.52 -0.39
C LEU A 22 1.85 4.36 0.30
N ARG A 23 3.11 3.93 0.25
CA ARG A 23 4.24 4.74 0.75
C ARG A 23 4.42 6.02 -0.07
N CYS A 24 4.40 5.92 -1.40
CA CYS A 24 4.45 7.07 -2.29
C CYS A 24 3.27 8.02 -2.08
N ALA A 25 2.05 7.48 -2.00
CA ALA A 25 0.84 8.27 -1.74
C ALA A 25 0.92 9.02 -0.40
N ALA A 26 1.46 8.37 0.64
CA ALA A 26 1.66 9.02 1.94
C ALA A 26 2.64 10.20 1.84
N ALA A 27 3.78 10.01 1.18
CA ALA A 27 4.74 11.09 0.95
C ALA A 27 4.11 12.26 0.18
N THR A 28 3.37 11.96 -0.90
CA THR A 28 2.66 12.98 -1.68
C THR A 28 1.61 13.73 -0.85
N ALA A 29 0.80 13.03 -0.05
CA ALA A 29 -0.22 13.65 0.80
C ALA A 29 0.41 14.53 1.88
N TYR A 30 1.51 14.08 2.48
CA TYR A 30 2.26 14.83 3.48
C TYR A 30 2.86 16.11 2.88
N GLU A 31 3.64 16.00 1.80
CA GLU A 31 4.25 17.14 1.11
C GLU A 31 3.19 18.13 0.61
N SER A 32 2.07 17.62 0.08
CA SER A 32 0.94 18.46 -0.36
C SER A 32 0.30 19.22 0.79
N GLY A 33 0.27 18.64 2.00
CA GLY A 33 -0.29 19.23 3.20
C GLY A 33 0.66 20.16 3.96
N GLU A 34 1.97 19.97 3.82
CA GLU A 34 3.02 20.65 4.60
C GLU A 34 2.94 22.18 4.45
N SER A 35 2.74 22.66 3.23
CA SER A 35 2.65 24.10 2.93
C SER A 35 1.23 24.68 3.04
N LEU A 36 0.24 23.88 3.45
CA LEU A 36 -1.16 24.30 3.59
C LEU A 36 -1.51 24.68 5.04
N CYS A 37 -2.61 25.41 5.23
CA CYS A 37 -3.15 25.76 6.53
C CYS A 37 -4.67 25.67 6.58
N GLY A 38 -5.22 25.57 7.79
CA GLY A 38 -6.67 25.39 8.02
C GLY A 38 -7.23 24.12 7.39
N SER A 39 -8.48 24.20 6.93
CA SER A 39 -9.24 23.04 6.42
C SER A 39 -8.57 22.29 5.26
N ARG A 40 -7.75 22.96 4.44
CA ARG A 40 -7.01 22.31 3.35
C ARG A 40 -5.89 21.41 3.86
N ARG A 41 -5.20 21.84 4.92
CA ARG A 41 -4.22 20.97 5.61
C ARG A 41 -4.94 19.81 6.29
N ASP A 42 -6.04 20.08 6.97
CA ASP A 42 -6.82 19.04 7.64
C ASP A 42 -7.29 17.96 6.65
N LEU A 43 -7.71 18.36 5.44
CA LEU A 43 -8.05 17.44 4.36
C LEU A 43 -6.85 16.61 3.89
N ALA A 44 -5.68 17.23 3.65
CA ALA A 44 -4.48 16.52 3.22
C ALA A 44 -4.03 15.47 4.27
N PHE A 45 -4.08 15.83 5.55
CA PHE A 45 -3.77 14.91 6.64
C PHE A 45 -4.85 13.84 6.85
N SER A 46 -6.11 14.14 6.54
CA SER A 46 -7.17 13.12 6.51
C SER A 46 -6.88 12.08 5.43
N THR A 47 -6.40 12.49 4.25
CA THR A 47 -5.94 11.55 3.22
C THR A 47 -4.77 10.69 3.71
N LEU A 48 -3.81 11.28 4.42
CA LEU A 48 -2.69 10.54 5.02
C LEU A 48 -3.19 9.46 6.00
N TYR A 49 -4.13 9.82 6.88
CA TYR A 49 -4.76 8.88 7.79
C TYR A 49 -5.46 7.71 7.07
N LEU A 50 -6.18 7.99 5.98
CA LEU A 50 -6.81 6.95 5.17
C LEU A 50 -5.78 6.02 4.52
N ILE A 51 -4.64 6.55 4.09
CA ILE A 51 -3.54 5.77 3.53
C ILE A 51 -2.94 4.84 4.60
N ASP A 52 -2.75 5.32 5.83
CA ASP A 52 -2.23 4.50 6.92
C ASP A 52 -3.21 3.39 7.34
N MET A 53 -4.52 3.67 7.34
CA MET A 53 -5.53 2.63 7.51
C MET A 53 -5.46 1.58 6.40
N ALA A 54 -5.31 2.01 5.14
CA ALA A 54 -5.20 1.09 4.01
C ALA A 54 -3.95 0.19 4.14
N LYS A 55 -2.82 0.74 4.63
CA LYS A 55 -1.62 -0.05 4.93
C LYS A 55 -1.88 -1.08 6.01
N SER A 56 -2.56 -0.74 7.10
CA SER A 56 -2.90 -1.73 8.14
C SER A 56 -3.73 -2.90 7.60
N VAL A 57 -4.70 -2.64 6.72
CA VAL A 57 -5.48 -3.72 6.07
C VAL A 57 -4.61 -4.56 5.12
N LEU A 58 -3.65 -3.94 4.46
CA LEU A 58 -2.68 -4.60 3.59
C LEU A 58 -1.73 -5.51 4.38
N ASP A 59 -1.16 -5.01 5.47
CA ASP A 59 -0.25 -5.73 6.36
C ASP A 59 -0.95 -6.96 6.96
N ASP A 60 -2.19 -6.81 7.42
CA ASP A 60 -3.04 -7.92 7.86
C ASP A 60 -3.25 -8.98 6.76
N SER A 61 -3.33 -8.55 5.50
CA SER A 61 -3.54 -9.45 4.37
C SER A 61 -2.27 -10.21 4.00
N LEU A 62 -1.10 -9.56 4.09
CA LEU A 62 0.20 -10.21 3.93
C LEU A 62 0.44 -11.24 5.04
N GLN A 63 0.18 -10.88 6.30
CA GLN A 63 0.34 -11.81 7.43
C GLN A 63 -0.54 -13.06 7.28
N ARG A 64 -1.76 -12.91 6.75
CA ARG A 64 -2.64 -14.07 6.47
C ARG A 64 -2.10 -14.98 5.36
N LEU A 65 -1.43 -14.42 4.35
CA LEU A 65 -0.79 -15.22 3.30
C LEU A 65 0.41 -15.98 3.85
N GLU A 66 1.28 -15.31 4.60
CA GLU A 66 2.43 -15.94 5.27
C GLU A 66 1.98 -17.07 6.21
N ALA A 67 0.90 -16.88 6.96
CA ALA A 67 0.34 -17.90 7.85
C ALA A 67 -0.24 -19.11 7.11
N THR A 68 -0.70 -18.93 5.86
CA THR A 68 -1.22 -20.02 5.02
C THR A 68 -0.09 -20.91 4.51
N GLU A 69 1.08 -20.33 4.22
CA GLU A 69 2.29 -21.06 3.80
C GLU A 69 2.95 -21.84 4.95
N LEU A 70 2.67 -21.47 6.20
CA LEU A 70 3.26 -22.03 7.43
C LEU A 70 2.42 -23.14 8.09
N GLN A 71 1.30 -23.58 7.51
CA GLN A 71 0.58 -24.78 7.96
C GLN A 71 1.26 -26.04 7.39
N PRO A 72 1.99 -26.83 8.20
CA PRO A 72 2.48 -28.13 7.75
C PRO A 72 1.33 -29.14 7.84
N ASN A 73 1.12 -29.91 6.76
CA ASN A 73 0.43 -31.22 6.69
C ASN A 73 -0.61 -31.51 7.78
#